data_AF-A0A388PS93-F1
#
_entry.id   AF-A0A388PS93-F1
#
_cell.length_a   1.000
_cell.length_b   1.000
_cell.length_c   1.000
_cell.angle_alpha   90.00
_cell.angle_beta   90.00
_cell.angle_gamma   90.00
#
_symmetry.space_group_name_H-M   'P 1'
#
loop_
_entity.id
_entity.type
_entity.pdbx_description
1 polymer ?
#
loop_
_entity_poly.entity_id
_entity_poly.type
_entity_poly.pdbx_seq_one_letter_code
_entity_poly.pdbx_strand_id
1 'polypeptide(L)'
;MNELQNIPNNLTPPEEQSAWADLVICRVEVDLPNWLSQLAGGNNWQVYSESEYDHSISFLLRQGKKEAEVTLFNNGYAQVDLNGKSIFDGSITSGANKCAHLSYYRADNGDPIVLN
;
A
#
# COMPACT_ATOMS: atom_id res chain seq x y z
N MET A 1 -29.77 -52.51 -33.50
CA MET A 1 -28.51 -52.91 -32.83
C MET A 1 -27.39 -52.07 -33.41
N ASN A 2 -26.67 -51.42 -32.49
CA ASN A 2 -25.42 -50.67 -32.59
C ASN A 2 -25.48 -49.21 -33.07
N GLU A 3 -25.24 -48.38 -32.06
CA GLU A 3 -25.34 -46.93 -31.99
C GLU A 3 -24.02 -46.24 -32.38
N LEU A 4 -24.18 -45.12 -33.08
CA LEU A 4 -23.55 -43.82 -32.91
C LEU A 4 -22.08 -43.75 -32.40
N GLN A 5 -21.20 -43.57 -33.39
CA GLN A 5 -20.28 -42.43 -33.53
C GLN A 5 -19.54 -41.91 -32.28
N ASN A 6 -18.25 -42.27 -32.30
CA ASN A 6 -17.08 -41.67 -31.66
C ASN A 6 -17.16 -40.13 -31.45
N ILE A 7 -17.24 -39.70 -30.19
CA ILE A 7 -17.13 -38.30 -29.78
C ILE A 7 -15.66 -38.03 -29.44
N PRO A 8 -14.96 -37.09 -30.10
CA PRO A 8 -13.62 -36.71 -29.65
C PRO A 8 -13.74 -35.90 -28.35
N ASN A 9 -13.02 -36.35 -27.33
CA ASN A 9 -12.78 -35.60 -26.09
C ASN A 9 -12.15 -34.25 -26.45
N ASN A 10 -12.97 -33.20 -26.53
CA ASN A 10 -12.47 -31.84 -26.58
C ASN A 10 -12.11 -31.45 -25.15
N LEU A 11 -10.86 -31.73 -24.77
CA LEU A 11 -10.23 -31.15 -23.59
C LEU A 11 -10.19 -29.64 -23.81
N THR A 12 -11.10 -28.92 -23.16
CA THR A 12 -11.03 -27.47 -23.05
C THR A 12 -9.67 -27.11 -22.45
N PRO A 13 -8.80 -26.33 -23.12
CA PRO A 13 -7.54 -25.92 -22.52
C PRO A 13 -7.84 -25.04 -21.28
N PRO A 14 -7.09 -25.21 -20.18
CA PRO A 14 -7.29 -24.43 -18.97
C PRO A 14 -6.61 -23.07 -19.11
N GLU A 15 -7.05 -22.22 -20.04
CA GLU A 15 -6.45 -20.90 -20.27
C GLU A 15 -7.48 -19.79 -20.40
N GLU A 16 -8.51 -19.83 -19.57
CA GLU A 16 -9.23 -18.63 -19.15
C GLU A 16 -9.33 -18.57 -17.62
N GLN A 17 -8.20 -18.82 -16.94
CA GLN A 17 -8.01 -18.23 -15.62
C GLN A 17 -8.01 -16.72 -15.84
N SER A 18 -9.17 -16.13 -15.60
CA SER A 18 -9.42 -14.70 -15.72
C SER A 18 -8.24 -13.93 -15.13
N ALA A 19 -7.70 -12.94 -15.86
CA ALA A 19 -6.67 -12.02 -15.36
C ALA A 19 -7.08 -11.27 -14.07
N TRP A 20 -8.32 -11.47 -13.61
CA TRP A 20 -8.91 -10.98 -12.36
C TRP A 20 -8.85 -11.99 -11.21
N ALA A 21 -8.32 -13.20 -11.43
CA ALA A 21 -8.18 -14.24 -10.41
C ALA A 21 -6.83 -14.15 -9.66
N ASP A 22 -5.85 -13.46 -10.24
CA ASP A 22 -4.54 -13.29 -9.62
C ASP A 22 -4.65 -12.32 -8.44
N LEU A 23 -4.31 -12.79 -7.25
CA LEU A 23 -4.21 -11.96 -6.07
C LEU A 23 -3.10 -10.92 -6.27
N VAL A 24 -3.38 -9.67 -5.92
CA VAL A 24 -2.43 -8.55 -6.05
C VAL A 24 -2.07 -8.05 -4.66
N ILE A 25 -0.77 -7.90 -4.41
CA ILE A 25 -0.25 -7.22 -3.23
C ILE A 25 -0.06 -5.75 -3.58
N CYS A 26 -0.67 -4.89 -2.79
CA CYS A 26 -0.49 -3.45 -2.84
C CYS A 26 0.49 -3.04 -1.74
N ARG A 27 1.59 -2.38 -2.10
CA ARG A 27 2.60 -1.90 -1.16
C ARG A 27 2.72 -0.38 -1.26
N VAL A 28 2.56 0.28 -0.13
CA VAL A 28 2.82 1.72 0.03
C VAL A 28 4.13 1.88 0.78
N GLU A 29 5.10 2.56 0.18
CA GLU A 29 6.33 3.00 0.84
C GLU A 29 6.23 4.50 1.10
N VAL A 30 6.60 4.94 2.31
CA VAL A 30 6.49 6.34 2.73
C VAL A 30 7.80 6.82 3.34
N ASP A 31 8.32 7.93 2.83
CA ASP A 31 9.43 8.65 3.45
C ASP A 31 8.89 9.57 4.55
N LEU A 32 8.77 9.03 5.77
CA LEU A 32 8.17 9.74 6.91
C LEU A 32 8.90 11.06 7.23
N PRO A 33 10.24 11.12 7.31
CA PRO A 33 10.94 12.38 7.59
C PRO A 33 10.68 13.46 6.54
N ASN A 34 10.80 13.12 5.25
CA ASN A 34 10.57 14.11 4.19
C ASN A 34 9.10 14.49 4.09
N TRP A 35 8.18 13.56 4.35
CA TRP A 35 6.75 13.86 4.39
C TRP A 35 6.40 14.84 5.52
N LEU A 36 6.91 14.64 6.73
CA LEU A 36 6.74 15.60 7.83
C LEU A 36 7.38 16.95 7.53
N SER A 37 8.55 16.97 6.87
CA SER A 37 9.16 18.22 6.41
C SER A 37 8.25 19.00 5.45
N GLN A 38 7.47 18.33 4.61
CA GLN A 38 6.50 18.99 3.72
C GLN A 38 5.26 19.50 4.48
N LEU A 39 4.73 18.71 5.43
CA LEU A 39 3.50 19.05 6.16
C LEU A 39 3.72 20.10 7.27
N ALA A 40 4.75 19.91 8.09
CA ALA A 40 5.00 20.68 9.31
C ALA A 40 6.19 21.64 9.19
N GLY A 41 6.88 21.63 8.05
CA GLY A 41 8.14 22.35 7.84
C GLY A 41 9.31 21.73 8.61
N GLY A 42 10.45 22.41 8.52
CA GLY A 42 11.69 21.96 9.16
C GLY A 42 12.41 20.83 8.40
N ASN A 43 13.50 20.34 8.96
CA ASN A 43 14.34 19.27 8.44
C ASN A 43 14.75 18.29 9.56
N ASN A 44 15.25 17.11 9.18
CA ASN A 44 15.83 16.12 10.10
C ASN A 44 14.84 15.59 11.15
N TRP A 45 13.58 15.36 10.77
CA TRP A 45 12.65 14.57 11.58
C TRP A 45 13.20 13.16 11.79
N GLN A 46 13.12 12.66 13.02
CA GLN A 46 13.63 11.34 13.38
C GLN A 46 12.52 10.50 13.98
N VAL A 47 12.30 9.31 13.39
CA VAL A 47 11.50 8.25 14.02
C VAL A 47 12.24 7.77 15.26
N TYR A 48 11.54 7.70 16.39
CA TYR A 48 12.11 7.20 17.64
C TYR A 48 11.26 6.09 18.28
N SER A 49 10.05 5.84 17.80
CA SER A 49 9.19 4.77 18.24
C SER A 49 8.26 4.34 17.11
N GLU A 50 7.88 3.07 17.14
CA GLU A 50 6.86 2.48 16.27
C GLU A 50 5.91 1.62 17.11
N SER A 51 4.68 1.48 16.66
CA SER A 51 3.65 0.66 17.32
C SER A 51 2.70 0.11 16.27
N GLU A 52 2.60 -1.21 16.19
CA GLU A 52 1.75 -1.91 15.23
C GLU A 52 0.42 -2.31 15.88
N TYR A 53 -0.65 -2.20 15.10
CA TYR A 53 -2.03 -2.52 15.45
C TYR A 53 -2.66 -3.35 14.32
N ASP A 54 -3.83 -3.96 14.58
CA ASP A 54 -4.50 -4.87 13.63
C ASP A 54 -4.69 -4.30 12.21
N HIS A 55 -4.92 -2.99 12.11
CA HIS A 55 -5.23 -2.30 10.84
C HIS A 55 -4.38 -1.07 10.57
N SER A 56 -3.35 -0.83 11.38
CA SER A 56 -2.50 0.35 11.27
C SER A 56 -1.15 0.18 11.92
N ILE A 57 -0.22 1.04 11.56
CA ILE A 57 1.05 1.22 12.25
C ILE A 57 1.25 2.71 12.56
N SER A 58 1.61 3.02 13.80
CA SER A 58 1.92 4.36 14.26
C SER A 58 3.42 4.54 14.42
N PHE A 59 3.92 5.69 14.00
CA PHE A 59 5.31 6.11 14.19
C PHE A 59 5.33 7.42 14.96
N LEU A 60 6.17 7.49 15.99
CA LEU A 60 6.46 8.75 16.68
C LEU A 60 7.75 9.34 16.14
N LEU A 61 7.66 10.61 15.73
CA LEU A 61 8.75 11.39 15.18
C LEU A 61 9.00 12.63 16.01
N ARG A 62 10.25 13.06 16.09
CA ARG A 62 10.63 14.29 16.79
C ARG A 62 11.56 15.18 15.97
N GLN A 63 11.41 16.48 16.19
CA GLN A 63 12.32 17.51 15.71
C GLN A 63 12.57 18.53 16.82
N GLY A 64 13.69 18.39 17.53
CA GLY A 64 13.99 19.21 18.69
C GLY A 64 12.94 19.02 19.79
N LYS A 65 12.09 20.04 20.01
CA LYS A 65 10.97 20.00 20.96
C LYS A 65 9.61 19.71 20.32
N LYS A 66 9.54 19.57 19.00
CA LYS A 66 8.31 19.20 18.30
C LYS A 66 8.18 17.68 18.27
N GLU A 67 6.97 17.20 18.49
CA GLU A 67 6.62 15.79 18.40
C GLU A 67 5.49 15.64 17.39
N ALA A 68 5.58 14.58 16.60
CA ALA A 68 4.57 14.21 15.64
C ALA A 68 4.27 12.71 15.74
N GLU A 69 3.03 12.35 15.52
CA GLU A 69 2.59 10.97 15.34
C GLU A 69 2.11 10.82 13.89
N VAL A 70 2.57 9.77 13.23
CA VAL A 70 2.10 9.38 11.91
C VAL A 70 1.47 8.00 12.01
N THR A 71 0.19 7.90 11.72
CA THR A 71 -0.55 6.63 11.69
C THR A 71 -0.85 6.27 10.24
N LEU A 72 -0.34 5.13 9.79
CA LEU A 72 -0.60 4.58 8.46
C LEU A 72 -1.57 3.41 8.57
N PHE A 73 -2.66 3.44 7.83
CA PHE A 73 -3.66 2.38 7.80
C PHE A 73 -3.47 1.46 6.59
N ASN A 74 -3.86 0.19 6.74
CA ASN A 74 -3.69 -0.84 5.70
C ASN A 74 -4.46 -0.56 4.41
N ASN A 75 -5.42 0.37 4.43
CA ASN A 75 -6.22 0.79 3.28
C ASN A 75 -5.63 2.00 2.53
N GLY A 76 -4.40 2.44 2.87
CA GLY A 76 -3.77 3.61 2.26
C GLY A 76 -4.26 4.95 2.80
N TYR A 77 -5.04 4.94 3.88
CA TYR A 77 -5.35 6.13 4.67
C TYR A 77 -4.20 6.45 5.64
N ALA A 78 -4.03 7.72 5.97
CA ALA A 78 -3.05 8.14 6.96
C ALA A 78 -3.55 9.35 7.76
N GLN A 79 -3.11 9.43 9.01
CA GLN A 79 -3.31 10.58 9.88
C GLN A 79 -1.95 11.07 10.37
N VAL A 80 -1.78 12.39 10.44
CA VAL A 80 -0.58 13.01 11.01
C VAL A 80 -1.00 14.04 12.05
N ASP A 81 -0.56 13.82 13.28
CA ASP A 81 -0.77 14.73 14.40
C ASP A 81 0.55 15.40 14.76
N LEU A 82 0.55 16.74 14.87
CA LEU A 82 1.70 17.52 15.32
C LEU A 82 1.36 18.17 16.66
N ASN A 83 2.11 17.82 17.71
CA ASN A 83 1.85 18.24 19.10
C ASN A 83 0.36 18.04 19.51
N GLY A 84 -0.24 16.91 19.12
CA GLY A 84 -1.62 16.57 19.44
C GLY A 84 -2.69 17.25 18.57
N LYS A 85 -2.30 17.95 17.49
CA LYS A 85 -3.24 18.54 16.52
C LYS A 85 -3.08 17.86 15.16
N SER A 86 -4.18 17.36 14.61
CA SER A 86 -4.20 16.82 13.24
C SER A 86 -3.86 17.89 12.21
N ILE A 87 -2.84 17.59 11.40
CA ILE A 87 -2.38 18.43 10.27
C ILE A 87 -2.55 17.72 8.92
N PHE A 88 -2.82 16.42 8.94
CA PHE A 88 -3.17 15.63 7.76
C PHE A 88 -4.13 14.51 8.19
N ASP A 89 -5.15 14.28 7.39
CA ASP A 89 -6.17 13.26 7.62
C ASP A 89 -6.78 12.89 6.25
N GLY A 90 -6.31 11.80 5.64
CA GLY A 90 -6.69 11.48 4.28
C GLY A 90 -5.92 10.32 3.64
N SER A 91 -6.21 10.06 2.36
CA SER A 91 -5.50 9.04 1.59
C SER A 91 -4.11 9.52 1.19
N ILE A 92 -3.09 8.70 1.46
CA ILE A 92 -1.69 9.03 1.18
C ILE A 92 -1.31 8.84 -0.30
N THR A 93 -2.08 8.02 -1.01
CA THR A 93 -1.90 7.68 -2.42
C THR A 93 -2.71 8.56 -3.37
N SER A 94 -3.55 9.45 -2.83
CA SER A 94 -4.37 10.38 -3.61
C SER A 94 -3.54 11.57 -4.08
N GLY A 95 -3.02 11.51 -5.31
CA GLY A 95 -2.23 12.57 -5.94
C GLY A 95 -0.72 12.31 -5.92
N ALA A 96 0.03 13.10 -6.68
CA ALA A 96 1.49 12.97 -6.82
C ALA A 96 2.23 13.43 -5.55
N ASN A 97 2.05 12.72 -4.43
CA ASN A 97 2.84 12.91 -3.23
C ASN A 97 4.21 12.26 -3.44
N LYS A 98 5.26 13.08 -3.61
CA LYS A 98 6.63 12.58 -3.84
C LYS A 98 7.21 11.78 -2.66
N CYS A 99 6.58 11.82 -1.50
CA CYS A 99 7.01 11.09 -0.32
C CYS A 99 6.31 9.73 -0.16
N ALA A 100 5.36 9.39 -1.04
CA ALA A 100 4.69 8.11 -1.02
C ALA A 100 4.81 7.42 -2.38
N HIS A 101 5.20 6.16 -2.39
CA HIS A 101 5.29 5.35 -3.59
C HIS A 101 4.36 4.15 -3.49
N LEU A 102 3.55 3.96 -4.53
CA LEU A 102 2.61 2.86 -4.65
C LEU A 102 3.15 1.86 -5.66
N SER A 103 3.37 0.63 -5.21
CA SER A 103 3.81 -0.47 -6.05
C SER A 103 2.86 -1.65 -5.92
N TYR A 104 2.68 -2.36 -7.04
CA TYR A 104 1.83 -3.53 -7.12
C TYR A 104 2.68 -4.73 -7.46
N TYR A 105 2.37 -5.88 -6.85
CA TYR A 105 3.07 -7.13 -7.07
C TYR A 105 2.06 -8.26 -7.25
N ARG A 106 2.37 -9.22 -8.10
CA ARG A 106 1.58 -10.46 -8.14
C ARG A 106 1.83 -11.24 -6.85
N ALA A 107 0.77 -11.73 -6.22
CA ALA A 107 0.90 -12.42 -4.93
C ALA A 107 1.49 -13.83 -5.05
N ASP A 108 1.43 -14.44 -6.24
CA ASP A 108 1.90 -15.81 -6.50
C ASP A 108 3.43 -15.91 -6.60
N ASN A 109 4.08 -14.93 -7.24
CA ASN A 109 5.52 -14.96 -7.51
C ASN A 109 6.27 -13.68 -7.07
N GLY A 110 5.56 -12.62 -6.68
CA GLY A 110 6.16 -11.35 -6.27
C GLY A 110 6.64 -10.46 -7.42
N ASP A 111 6.33 -10.79 -8.67
CA ASP A 111 6.71 -9.97 -9.82
C ASP A 111 6.01 -8.60 -9.78
N PRO A 112 6.71 -7.50 -10.09
CA PRO A 112 6.11 -6.17 -10.11
C PRO A 112 5.08 -6.05 -11.24
N ILE A 113 3.96 -5.42 -10.93
CA ILE A 113 2.91 -5.07 -11.89
C ILE A 113 3.07 -3.59 -12.25
N VAL A 114 3.29 -3.31 -13.54
CA VAL A 114 3.33 -1.95 -14.07
C VAL A 114 1.94 -1.57 -14.56
N LEU A 115 1.36 -0.53 -13.96
CA LEU A 115 0.11 0.07 -14.42
C LEU A 115 0.43 1.16 -15.45
N ASN A 116 -0.12 1.03 -16.65
CA ASN A 116 0.07 1.97 -17.78
C ASN A 116 -1.07 2.98 -17.85
#